data_AF-A0A9E2V8A6-F1
#
_entry.id   AF-A0A9E2V8A6-F1
#
_cell.length_a   1.000
_cell.length_b   1.000
_cell.length_c   1.000
_cell.angle_alpha   90.00
_cell.angle_beta   90.00
_cell.angle_gamma   90.00
#
_symmetry.space_group_name_H-M   'P 1'
#
loop_
_entity.id
_entity.type
_entity.pdbx_description
1 polymer ?
#
loop_
_entity_poly.entity_id
_entity_poly.type
_entity_poly.pdbx_seq_one_letter_code
_entity_poly.pdbx_strand_id
1 'polypeptide(L)'
;NVLMGIAGPTGRKLMCDISPCGGGRCFFALSALGGVFPCSEFIGFPEYQGGNLFQDDLDVILKTRPFEEITTRTVENIEPCANCAIRHFCGAPCPAEIKMFSGTLNAPSPYCEFYEEQVRYAFRVIGQGLEDAYMWDGWREDTEETFNLN
;
A
#
# COMPACT_ATOMS: atom_id res chain seq x y z
N ASN A 1 -8.99 4.61 -8.02
CA ASN A 1 -7.68 4.30 -7.39
C ASN A 1 -6.73 3.52 -8.28
N VAL A 2 -7.06 2.32 -8.77
CA VAL A 2 -6.14 1.53 -9.63
C VAL A 2 -5.77 2.27 -10.93
N LEU A 3 -6.77 2.78 -11.67
CA LEU A 3 -6.55 3.57 -12.89
C LEU A 3 -5.61 4.75 -12.64
N MET A 4 -5.90 5.54 -11.60
CA MET A 4 -5.02 6.63 -11.17
C MET A 4 -3.65 6.19 -10.74
N GLY A 5 -3.54 5.04 -10.07
CA GLY A 5 -2.25 4.50 -9.68
C GLY A 5 -1.38 4.09 -10.88
N ILE A 6 -2.01 3.74 -12.01
CA ILE A 6 -1.31 3.42 -13.26
C ILE A 6 -0.97 4.71 -14.02
N ALA A 7 -1.94 5.63 -14.18
CA ALA A 7 -1.75 6.86 -14.95
C ALA A 7 -0.87 7.91 -14.23
N GLY A 8 -0.97 7.98 -12.89
CA GLY A 8 -0.28 8.94 -12.04
C GLY A 8 0.40 8.26 -10.84
N PRO A 9 1.49 7.49 -11.05
CA PRO A 9 2.10 6.66 -10.02
C PRO A 9 2.65 7.45 -8.81
N THR A 10 3.00 8.72 -9.00
CA THR A 10 3.47 9.62 -7.94
C THR A 10 2.40 9.90 -6.87
N GLY A 11 1.12 9.74 -7.20
CA GLY A 11 0.00 9.94 -6.28
C GLY A 11 -0.19 8.81 -5.26
N ARG A 12 0.50 7.67 -5.41
CA ARG A 12 0.25 6.47 -4.58
C ARG A 12 0.91 6.44 -3.21
N LYS A 13 1.54 7.52 -2.75
CA LYS A 13 2.42 7.53 -1.56
C LYS A 13 1.77 7.02 -0.27
N LEU A 14 0.47 7.28 -0.06
CA LEU A 14 -0.28 6.91 1.14
C LEU A 14 -1.12 5.63 0.98
N MET A 15 -1.10 4.99 -0.19
CA MET A 15 -2.01 3.88 -0.48
C MET A 15 -1.57 2.57 0.22
N CYS A 16 -2.56 1.73 0.54
CA CYS A 16 -2.34 0.40 1.15
C CYS A 16 -1.91 -0.67 0.12
N ASP A 17 -2.05 -0.39 -1.17
CA ASP A 17 -1.79 -1.29 -2.30
C ASP A 17 -0.49 -0.94 -3.04
N ILE A 18 0.45 -0.29 -2.34
CA ILE A 18 1.85 -0.13 -2.75
C ILE A 18 2.78 -0.83 -1.76
N SER A 19 3.96 -1.20 -2.23
CA SER A 19 4.96 -1.90 -1.43
C SER A 19 6.31 -1.16 -1.48
N PRO A 20 6.85 -0.73 -0.34
CA PRO A 20 6.24 -0.75 1.00
C PRO A 20 5.06 0.23 1.10
N CYS A 21 4.06 -0.11 1.93
CA CYS A 21 2.87 0.73 2.08
C CYS A 21 3.19 2.05 2.81
N GLY A 22 2.18 2.90 3.00
CA GLY A 22 2.34 4.14 3.75
C GLY A 22 2.45 3.97 5.27
N GLY A 23 2.01 2.82 5.81
CA GLY A 23 2.02 2.55 7.24
C GLY A 23 3.43 2.52 7.82
N GLY A 24 3.64 3.25 8.92
CA GLY A 24 4.94 3.46 9.56
C GLY A 24 5.92 4.35 8.77
N ARG A 25 5.62 4.68 7.51
CA ARG A 25 6.50 5.46 6.61
C ARG A 25 6.02 6.89 6.38
N CYS A 26 4.72 7.04 6.13
CA CYS A 26 4.08 8.33 5.83
C CYS A 26 3.00 8.69 6.85
N PHE A 27 2.50 7.70 7.59
CA PHE A 27 1.55 7.86 8.68
C PHE A 27 1.68 6.71 9.66
N PHE A 28 1.14 6.87 10.85
CA PHE A 28 1.00 5.82 11.85
C PHE A 28 -0.33 5.98 12.59
N ALA A 29 -0.76 4.96 13.32
CA ALA A 29 -1.96 5.01 14.13
C ALA A 29 -1.63 5.18 15.61
N LEU A 30 -2.49 5.89 16.32
CA LEU A 30 -2.43 6.11 17.75
C LEU A 30 -3.73 5.61 18.38
N SER A 31 -3.63 4.71 19.35
CA SER A 31 -4.79 4.25 20.12
C SER A 31 -5.15 5.25 21.21
N ALA A 32 -6.38 5.15 21.74
CA ALA A 32 -6.86 6.03 22.81
C ALA A 32 -6.03 5.94 24.11
N LEU A 33 -5.29 4.84 24.30
CA LEU A 33 -4.41 4.63 25.45
C LEU A 33 -2.96 5.06 25.19
N GLY A 34 -2.69 5.68 24.04
CA GLY A 34 -1.37 6.14 23.65
C GLY A 34 -0.54 5.11 22.89
N GLY A 35 -1.05 3.90 22.65
CA GLY A 35 -0.34 2.86 21.90
C GLY A 35 -0.12 3.28 20.44
N VAL A 36 1.10 3.13 19.94
CA VAL A 36 1.50 3.56 18.59
C VAL A 36 1.72 2.34 17.70
N PHE A 37 1.08 2.33 16.52
CA PHE A 37 1.05 1.20 15.58
C PHE A 37 1.40 1.66 14.15
N PRO A 38 1.94 0.78 13.29
CA PRO A 38 2.28 1.15 11.90
C PRO A 38 1.08 1.69 11.10
N CYS A 39 -0.13 1.15 11.29
CA CYS A 39 -1.38 1.71 10.79
C CYS A 39 -2.57 1.22 11.62
N SER A 40 -3.77 1.69 11.32
CA SER A 40 -5.00 1.33 12.05
C SER A 40 -5.31 -0.16 12.02
N GLU A 41 -5.02 -0.83 10.89
CA GLU A 41 -5.27 -2.26 10.72
C GLU A 41 -4.42 -3.13 11.68
N PHE A 42 -3.33 -2.58 12.22
CA PHE A 42 -2.47 -3.28 13.18
C PHE A 42 -2.91 -3.13 14.64
N ILE A 43 -3.90 -2.29 14.97
CA ILE A 43 -4.33 -2.06 16.37
C ILE A 43 -4.82 -3.37 17.02
N GLY A 44 -5.41 -4.28 16.24
CA GLY A 44 -5.86 -5.60 16.69
C GLY A 44 -4.74 -6.61 16.93
N PHE A 45 -3.48 -6.27 16.63
CA PHE A 45 -2.31 -7.13 16.78
C PHE A 45 -1.38 -6.54 17.85
N PRO A 46 -1.48 -6.97 19.12
CA PRO A 46 -0.68 -6.43 20.21
C PRO A 46 0.83 -6.50 19.94
N GLU A 47 1.29 -7.50 19.20
CA GLU A 47 2.69 -7.66 18.82
C GLU A 47 3.21 -6.59 17.83
N TYR A 48 2.30 -5.79 17.26
CA TYR A 48 2.61 -4.65 16.39
C TYR A 48 2.48 -3.30 17.10
N GLN A 49 2.25 -3.26 18.42
CA GLN A 49 2.39 -2.02 19.19
C GLN A 49 3.89 -1.70 19.32
N GLY A 50 4.35 -0.63 18.68
CA GLY A 50 5.74 -0.19 18.73
C GLY A 50 6.12 0.44 20.08
N GLY A 51 5.17 1.04 20.77
CA GLY A 51 5.37 1.67 22.07
C GLY A 51 4.16 2.48 22.50
N ASN A 52 4.34 3.37 23.48
CA ASN A 52 3.30 4.27 23.97
C ASN A 52 3.77 5.73 23.90
N LEU A 53 3.03 6.58 23.19
CA LEU A 53 3.37 7.99 22.96
C LEU A 53 3.45 8.82 24.26
N PHE A 54 2.80 8.39 25.34
CA PHE A 54 2.87 9.07 26.63
C PHE A 54 4.11 8.68 27.45
N GLN A 55 4.85 7.64 27.04
CA GLN A 55 5.94 7.05 27.81
C GLN A 55 7.26 7.03 27.04
N ASP A 56 7.20 6.83 25.72
CA ASP A 56 8.34 6.59 24.86
C ASP A 56 8.55 7.75 23.87
N ASP A 57 9.79 7.93 23.43
CA ASP A 57 10.12 8.85 22.35
C ASP A 57 9.62 8.29 21.01
N LEU A 58 8.88 9.11 20.25
CA LEU A 58 8.35 8.73 18.95
C LEU A 58 9.46 8.29 17.97
N ASP A 59 10.62 8.95 17.98
CA ASP A 59 11.75 8.60 17.09
C ASP A 59 12.33 7.22 17.41
N VAL A 60 12.17 6.75 18.65
CA VAL A 60 12.52 5.39 19.08
C VAL A 60 11.43 4.42 18.64
N ILE A 61 10.16 4.75 18.88
CA ILE A 61 9.01 3.92 18.49
C ILE A 61 9.02 3.61 16.99
N LEU A 62 9.27 4.61 16.14
CA LEU A 62 9.28 4.45 14.68
C LEU A 62 10.41 3.55 14.16
N LYS A 63 11.41 3.22 14.98
CA LYS A 63 12.53 2.31 14.67
C LYS A 63 12.37 0.93 15.32
N THR A 64 11.22 0.65 15.91
CA THR A 64 10.95 -0.66 16.52
C THR A 64 10.65 -1.71 15.47
N ARG A 65 10.86 -2.98 15.81
CA ARG A 65 10.61 -4.13 14.92
C ARG A 65 9.24 -4.05 14.21
N PRO A 66 8.10 -3.74 14.88
CA PRO A 66 6.81 -3.59 14.19
C PRO A 66 6.83 -2.60 13.02
N PHE A 67 7.49 -1.45 13.19
CA PHE A 67 7.58 -0.43 12.15
C PHE A 67 8.56 -0.84 11.05
N GLU A 68 9.70 -1.41 11.42
CA GLU A 68 10.70 -1.91 10.47
C GLU A 68 10.12 -3.01 9.57
N GLU A 69 9.39 -3.98 10.14
CA GLU A 69 8.75 -5.06 9.37
C GLU A 69 7.77 -4.56 8.31
N ILE A 70 7.04 -3.48 8.58
CA ILE A 70 6.08 -2.91 7.61
C ILE A 70 6.77 -2.01 6.59
N THR A 71 7.69 -1.16 7.04
CA THR A 71 8.38 -0.19 6.18
C THR A 71 9.41 -0.82 5.24
N THR A 72 9.90 -2.02 5.56
CA THR A 72 10.85 -2.78 4.73
C THR A 72 10.19 -3.89 3.90
N ARG A 73 8.87 -4.08 4.04
CA ARG A 73 8.14 -5.10 3.26
C ARG A 73 7.95 -4.66 1.82
N THR A 74 8.87 -5.10 0.96
CA THR A 74 8.83 -4.85 -0.49
C THR A 74 8.35 -6.09 -1.27
N VAL A 75 7.67 -5.88 -2.40
CA VAL A 75 7.02 -6.95 -3.17
C VAL A 75 8.03 -7.91 -3.81
N GLU A 76 9.24 -7.42 -4.06
CA GLU A 76 10.38 -8.18 -4.59
C GLU A 76 10.85 -9.29 -3.63
N ASN A 77 10.49 -9.19 -2.35
CA ASN A 77 10.87 -10.16 -1.32
C ASN A 77 9.75 -11.17 -1.00
N ILE A 78 8.66 -11.19 -1.77
CA ILE A 78 7.49 -12.02 -1.52
C ILE A 78 7.27 -12.97 -2.71
N GLU A 79 7.40 -14.28 -2.51
CA GLU A 79 7.10 -15.27 -3.57
C GLU A 79 5.62 -15.69 -3.57
N PRO A 80 4.98 -15.86 -4.74
CA PRO A 80 5.52 -15.69 -6.10
C PRO A 80 5.40 -14.25 -6.63
N CYS A 81 5.03 -13.29 -5.79
CA CYS A 81 4.75 -11.90 -6.17
C CYS A 81 5.96 -11.18 -6.79
N ALA A 82 7.18 -11.53 -6.39
CA ALA A 82 8.42 -10.97 -6.93
C ALA A 82 8.52 -11.10 -8.46
N ASN A 83 7.95 -12.18 -9.01
CA ASN A 83 7.97 -12.50 -10.43
C ASN A 83 6.64 -12.17 -11.15
N CYS A 84 5.65 -11.59 -10.45
CA CYS A 84 4.35 -11.28 -11.03
C CYS A 84 4.41 -10.05 -11.96
N ALA A 85 3.73 -10.13 -13.10
CA ALA A 85 3.69 -9.05 -14.10
C ALA A 85 3.04 -7.75 -13.58
N ILE A 86 2.16 -7.87 -12.59
CA ILE A 86 1.43 -6.72 -12.02
C ILE A 86 1.92 -6.32 -10.63
N ARG A 87 3.09 -6.82 -10.19
CA ARG A 87 3.58 -6.72 -8.81
C ARG A 87 3.61 -5.29 -8.23
N HIS A 88 3.95 -4.29 -9.05
CA HIS A 88 4.00 -2.89 -8.61
C HIS A 88 2.64 -2.18 -8.72
N PHE A 89 1.67 -2.79 -9.39
CA PHE A 89 0.32 -2.26 -9.55
C PHE A 89 -0.60 -2.77 -8.45
N CYS A 90 -0.65 -4.09 -8.18
CA CYS A 90 -1.30 -4.58 -6.96
C CYS A 90 -0.49 -4.30 -5.69
N GLY A 91 0.83 -4.15 -5.83
CA GLY A 91 1.74 -3.68 -4.81
C GLY A 91 1.74 -4.49 -3.52
N ALA A 92 1.55 -5.82 -3.61
CA ALA A 92 1.45 -6.73 -2.46
C ALA A 92 0.58 -6.16 -1.34
N PRO A 93 -0.76 -6.32 -1.44
CA PRO A 93 -1.76 -5.53 -0.69
C PRO A 93 -1.62 -5.64 0.83
N CYS A 94 -2.49 -4.89 1.53
CA CYS A 94 -2.43 -4.62 2.98
C CYS A 94 -1.74 -5.73 3.82
N PRO A 95 -0.56 -5.45 4.42
CA PRO A 95 0.17 -6.47 5.17
C PRO A 95 -0.59 -7.00 6.39
N ALA A 96 -1.46 -6.21 7.01
CA ALA A 96 -2.30 -6.64 8.12
C ALA A 96 -3.35 -7.69 7.67
N GLU A 97 -3.94 -7.52 6.48
CA GLU A 97 -4.85 -8.52 5.90
C GLU A 97 -4.11 -9.83 5.62
N ILE A 98 -2.93 -9.76 4.99
CA ILE A 98 -2.10 -10.94 4.73
C ILE A 98 -1.75 -11.66 6.03
N LYS A 99 -1.36 -10.92 7.07
CA LYS A 99 -1.06 -11.46 8.40
C LYS A 99 -2.26 -12.16 9.03
N MET A 100 -3.45 -11.57 8.92
CA MET A 100 -4.70 -12.15 9.42
C MET A 100 -5.01 -13.50 8.77
N PHE A 101 -4.86 -13.62 7.45
CA PHE A 101 -5.19 -14.83 6.71
C PHE A 101 -4.10 -15.91 6.76
N SER A 102 -2.83 -15.52 6.63
CA SER A 102 -1.71 -16.45 6.44
C SER A 102 -0.84 -16.64 7.67
N GLY A 103 -0.98 -15.78 8.69
CA GLY A 103 -0.10 -15.77 9.85
C GLY A 103 1.27 -15.15 9.60
N THR A 104 1.58 -14.71 8.37
CA THR A 104 2.83 -14.02 8.01
C THR A 104 2.53 -12.73 7.24
N LEU A 105 3.46 -11.77 7.23
CA LEU A 105 3.36 -10.60 6.35
C LEU A 105 3.71 -10.94 4.90
N ASN A 106 4.55 -11.96 4.69
CA ASN A 106 5.18 -12.27 3.41
C ASN A 106 4.52 -13.46 2.74
N ALA A 107 3.25 -13.28 2.37
CA ALA A 107 2.49 -14.24 1.58
C ALA A 107 1.67 -13.51 0.50
N PRO A 108 1.24 -14.22 -0.55
CA PRO A 108 0.31 -13.70 -1.53
C PRO A 108 -1.05 -13.39 -0.89
N SER A 109 -1.78 -12.46 -1.49
CA SER A 109 -3.15 -12.16 -1.05
C SER A 109 -4.09 -13.32 -1.35
N PRO A 110 -5.05 -13.63 -0.46
CA PRO A 110 -6.16 -14.53 -0.79
C PRO A 110 -7.01 -14.00 -1.96
N TYR A 111 -6.87 -12.71 -2.32
CA TYR A 111 -7.57 -12.05 -3.42
C TYR A 111 -6.67 -11.78 -4.64
N CYS A 112 -5.55 -12.50 -4.78
CA CYS A 112 -4.59 -12.29 -5.88
C CYS A 112 -5.24 -12.24 -7.28
N GLU A 113 -6.13 -13.18 -7.60
CA GLU A 113 -6.82 -13.24 -8.90
C GLU A 113 -7.68 -11.99 -9.14
N PHE A 114 -8.36 -11.50 -8.11
CA PHE A 114 -9.18 -10.30 -8.19
C PHE A 114 -8.33 -9.05 -8.45
N TYR A 115 -7.18 -8.91 -7.79
CA TYR A 115 -6.25 -7.81 -8.07
C TYR A 115 -5.66 -7.91 -9.48
N GLU A 116 -5.36 -9.12 -9.95
CA GLU A 116 -4.88 -9.34 -11.31
C GLU A 116 -5.88 -8.86 -12.34
N GLU A 117 -7.14 -9.27 -12.23
CA GLU A 117 -8.18 -8.85 -13.17
C GLU A 117 -8.46 -7.34 -13.11
N GLN A 118 -8.46 -6.73 -11.93
CA GLN A 118 -8.62 -5.27 -11.80
C GLN A 118 -7.51 -4.50 -12.52
N VAL A 119 -6.25 -4.89 -12.31
CA VAL A 119 -5.11 -4.23 -12.96
C VAL A 119 -5.16 -4.42 -14.47
N ARG A 120 -5.42 -5.66 -14.94
CA ARG A 120 -5.55 -5.95 -16.38
C ARG A 120 -6.69 -5.16 -17.02
N TYR A 121 -7.83 -5.05 -16.35
CA TYR A 121 -8.96 -4.25 -16.81
C TYR A 121 -8.59 -2.77 -16.89
N ALA A 122 -7.92 -2.23 -15.88
CA ALA A 122 -7.48 -0.84 -15.87
C ALA A 122 -6.52 -0.52 -17.03
N PHE A 123 -5.58 -1.43 -17.35
CA PHE A 123 -4.75 -1.29 -18.55
C PHE A 123 -5.55 -1.31 -19.86
N ARG A 124 -6.60 -2.14 -19.97
CA ARG A 124 -7.48 -2.14 -21.15
C ARG A 124 -8.23 -0.82 -21.31
N VAL A 125 -8.74 -0.26 -20.22
CA VAL A 125 -9.44 1.04 -20.21
C VAL A 125 -8.50 2.15 -20.69
N ILE A 126 -7.28 2.23 -20.13
CA ILE A 126 -6.27 3.23 -20.53
C ILE A 126 -5.87 3.02 -21.99
N GLY A 127 -5.62 1.78 -22.41
CA GLY A 127 -5.25 1.47 -23.80
C GLY A 127 -6.34 1.80 -24.82
N GLN A 128 -7.60 1.94 -24.38
CA GLN A 128 -8.73 2.36 -25.21
C GLN A 128 -9.01 3.87 -25.16
N GLY A 129 -8.26 4.64 -24.36
CA GLY A 129 -8.53 6.07 -24.14
C GLY A 129 -9.84 6.32 -23.40
N LEU A 130 -10.25 5.38 -22.54
CA LEU A 130 -11.52 5.44 -21.80
C LEU A 130 -11.35 5.85 -20.33
N GLU A 131 -10.16 6.29 -19.93
CA GLU A 131 -9.89 6.67 -18.54
C GLU A 131 -10.79 7.82 -18.06
N ASP A 132 -11.15 8.77 -18.92
CA ASP A 132 -12.02 9.91 -18.57
C ASP A 132 -13.40 9.47 -18.06
N ALA A 133 -13.87 8.26 -18.41
CA ALA A 133 -15.14 7.73 -17.92
C ALA A 133 -15.11 7.28 -16.45
N TYR A 134 -13.92 7.09 -15.86
CA TYR A 134 -13.73 6.58 -14.50
C TYR A 134 -13.04 7.57 -13.57
N MET A 135 -12.58 8.68 -14.14
CA MET A 135 -11.84 9.73 -13.46
C MET A 135 -12.79 10.82 -12.94
N TRP A 136 -12.31 11.67 -12.02
CA TRP A 136 -13.12 12.79 -11.56
C TRP A 136 -13.12 13.93 -12.59
N ASP A 137 -14.17 14.74 -12.57
CA ASP A 137 -14.27 15.93 -13.42
C ASP A 137 -13.12 16.89 -13.08
N GLY A 138 -12.32 17.28 -14.07
CA GLY A 138 -11.20 18.20 -13.88
C GLY A 138 -9.84 17.54 -13.56
N TRP A 139 -9.75 16.21 -13.61
CA TRP A 139 -8.51 15.51 -13.21
C TRP A 139 -7.29 15.83 -14.08
N ARG A 140 -7.49 16.21 -15.34
CA ARG A 140 -6.41 16.57 -16.26
C ARG A 140 -5.84 17.95 -15.94
N GLU A 141 -6.65 18.83 -15.37
CA GLU A 141 -6.24 20.16 -14.89
C GLU A 141 -5.50 20.07 -13.55
N ASP A 142 -5.88 19.11 -12.71
CA ASP A 142 -5.26 18.84 -11.40
C ASP A 142 -3.97 18.00 -11.49
N THR A 143 -3.62 17.51 -12.68
CA THR A 143 -2.44 16.67 -12.90
C THR A 143 -1.50 17.27 -13.94
N GLU A 144 -0.22 16.97 -13.81
CA GLU A 144 0.81 17.37 -14.77
C GLU A 144 1.27 16.14 -15.54
N GLU A 145 1.23 16.22 -16.87
CA GLU A 145 1.81 15.21 -17.75
C GLU A 145 3.34 15.32 -17.70
N THR A 146 3.97 14.39 -17.00
CA THR A 146 5.42 14.39 -16.80
C THR A 146 6.19 13.63 -17.88
N PHE A 147 5.52 12.81 -18.68
CA PHE A 147 6.14 11.98 -19.72
C PHE A 147 5.13 11.60 -20.81
N ASN A 148 5.50 11.85 -22.07
CA ASN A 148 4.72 11.48 -23.26
C ASN A 148 5.63 10.72 -24.25
N LEU A 149 5.12 9.64 -24.86
CA LEU A 149 5.84 8.82 -25.83
C LEU A 149 5.55 9.18 -27.30
N ASN A 150 4.77 10.24 -27.56
CA ASN A 150 4.45 10.75 -28.90
C ASN A 150 5.68 11.22 -29.69
#